data_AF-A0A944K2Y7-F1
#
_entry.id   AF-A0A944K2Y7-F1
#
_cell.length_a   1.000
_cell.length_b   1.000
_cell.length_c   1.000
_cell.angle_alpha   90.00
_cell.angle_beta   90.00
_cell.angle_gamma   90.00
#
_symmetry.space_group_name_H-M   'P 1'
#
loop_
_entity.id
_entity.type
_entity.pdbx_description
1 polymer ?
#
loop_
_entity_poly.entity_id
_entity_poly.type
_entity_poly.pdbx_seq_one_letter_code
_entity_poly.pdbx_strand_id
1 'polypeptide(L)'
;MAQAMRRQSDISLLATDGKPHPLQDTLLAITLVLGAVAFVTAFFHNLHLISSWTGLLGILTGAYGQFVSVTTRERFALIIGLGAAAIGFFLGMAHGGLFGGWLG
;
A
#
# COMPACT_ATOMS: atom_id res chain seq x y z
N MET A 1 25.42 17.68 -37.12
CA MET A 1 25.12 16.95 -35.88
C MET A 1 23.61 16.95 -35.69
N ALA A 2 22.92 15.92 -36.16
CA ALA A 2 21.47 15.77 -35.97
C ALA A 2 21.24 14.63 -34.98
N GLN A 3 21.30 14.94 -33.69
CA GLN A 3 20.73 14.04 -32.69
C GLN A 3 19.21 14.09 -32.89
N ALA A 4 18.66 13.07 -33.54
CA ALA A 4 17.24 12.81 -33.50
C ALA A 4 16.83 12.75 -32.02
N MET A 5 16.03 13.73 -31.61
CA MET A 5 15.42 13.82 -30.30
C MET A 5 14.59 12.54 -30.13
N ARG A 6 15.17 11.50 -29.52
CA ARG A 6 14.44 10.29 -29.15
C ARG A 6 13.35 10.77 -28.21
N ARG A 7 12.11 10.81 -28.71
CA ARG A 7 10.93 11.11 -27.90
C ARG A 7 11.01 10.17 -26.70
N GLN A 8 11.25 10.75 -25.53
CA GLN A 8 11.24 10.04 -24.25
C GLN A 8 9.92 9.27 -24.21
N SER A 9 9.98 7.95 -24.32
CA SER A 9 8.79 7.11 -24.25
C SER A 9 8.13 7.39 -22.90
N ASP A 10 6.86 7.79 -22.94
CA ASP A 10 6.08 8.17 -21.77
C ASP A 10 6.31 7.20 -20.61
N ILE A 11 6.86 7.70 -19.51
CA ILE A 11 6.93 6.96 -18.24
C ILE A 11 5.49 6.82 -17.76
N SER A 12 4.79 5.79 -18.23
CA SER A 12 3.40 5.53 -17.88
C SER A 12 3.34 4.90 -16.49
N LEU A 13 2.63 5.56 -15.57
CA LEU A 13 2.41 5.08 -14.20
C LEU A 13 1.74 3.71 -14.14
N LEU A 14 1.08 3.31 -15.23
CA LEU A 14 0.37 2.04 -15.37
C LEU A 14 1.04 1.10 -16.38
N ALA A 15 2.32 1.32 -16.71
CA ALA A 15 3.06 0.43 -17.59
C ALA A 15 3.08 -1.02 -17.04
N THR A 16 2.73 -1.96 -17.91
CA THR A 16 2.77 -3.41 -17.68
C THR A 16 3.65 -4.07 -18.75
N ASP A 17 4.24 -5.22 -18.42
CA ASP A 17 5.08 -6.01 -19.32
C ASP A 17 4.33 -7.18 -19.99
N GLY A 18 3.01 -7.30 -19.74
CA GLY A 18 2.14 -8.31 -20.37
C GLY A 18 2.36 -9.74 -19.87
N LYS A 19 3.18 -9.94 -18.83
CA LYS A 19 3.43 -11.26 -18.21
C LYS A 19 2.62 -11.42 -16.93
N PRO A 20 2.21 -12.66 -16.57
CA PRO A 20 1.55 -12.90 -15.30
C PRO A 20 2.55 -12.80 -14.14
N HIS A 21 2.21 -12.00 -13.13
CA HIS A 21 3.00 -11.79 -11.90
C HIS A 21 2.17 -12.16 -10.66
N PRO A 22 1.84 -13.46 -10.48
CA PRO A 22 0.83 -13.88 -9.49
C PRO A 22 1.18 -13.48 -8.06
N LEU A 23 2.47 -13.51 -7.69
CA LEU A 23 2.91 -13.12 -6.35
C LEU A 23 2.76 -11.60 -6.14
N GLN A 24 3.24 -10.79 -7.09
CA GLN A 24 3.20 -9.33 -7.02
C GLN A 24 1.76 -8.82 -7.04
N ASP A 25 0.93 -9.38 -7.92
CA ASP A 25 -0.50 -9.04 -8.01
C ASP A 25 -1.25 -9.42 -6.73
N THR A 26 -0.91 -10.56 -6.11
CA THR A 26 -1.49 -10.97 -4.82
C THR A 26 -1.07 -10.03 -3.69
N LEU A 27 0.22 -9.70 -3.60
CA LEU A 27 0.72 -8.75 -2.58
C LEU A 27 0.06 -7.38 -2.75
N LEU A 28 -0.06 -6.90 -3.99
CA LEU A 28 -0.79 -5.67 -4.32
C LEU A 28 -2.22 -5.73 -3.83
N ALA A 29 -2.96 -6.80 -4.16
CA ALA A 29 -4.35 -6.94 -3.76
C ALA A 29 -4.49 -6.96 -2.23
N ILE A 30 -3.64 -7.71 -1.54
CA ILE A 30 -3.62 -7.77 -0.07
C ILE A 30 -3.35 -6.38 0.52
N THR A 31 -2.32 -5.69 0.05
CA THR A 31 -1.97 -4.35 0.55
C THR A 31 -3.08 -3.34 0.31
N LEU A 32 -3.73 -3.35 -0.86
CA LEU A 32 -4.85 -2.46 -1.15
C LEU A 32 -6.05 -2.74 -0.24
N VAL A 33 -6.40 -4.01 -0.04
CA VAL A 33 -7.52 -4.38 0.84
C VAL A 33 -7.22 -4.01 2.28
N LEU A 34 -6.03 -4.35 2.79
CA LEU A 34 -5.62 -4.00 4.15
C LEU A 34 -5.56 -2.48 4.34
N GLY A 35 -4.99 -1.75 3.38
CA GLY A 35 -4.93 -0.29 3.41
C GLY A 35 -6.32 0.36 3.39
N ALA A 36 -7.22 -0.13 2.56
CA ALA A 36 -8.61 0.36 2.51
C ALA A 36 -9.36 0.09 3.83
N VAL A 37 -9.23 -1.12 4.38
CA VAL A 37 -9.85 -1.47 5.68
C VAL A 37 -9.27 -0.58 6.78
N ALA A 38 -7.95 -0.44 6.85
CA ALA A 38 -7.29 0.42 7.84
C ALA A 38 -7.77 1.87 7.72
N PHE A 39 -7.78 2.42 6.51
CA PHE A 39 -8.19 3.80 6.27
C PHE A 39 -9.65 4.06 6.63
N VAL A 40 -10.57 3.17 6.23
CA VAL A 40 -12.01 3.34 6.51
C VAL A 40 -12.30 3.16 8.01
N THR A 41 -11.70 2.15 8.65
CA THR A 41 -11.95 1.87 10.07
C THR A 41 -11.35 2.91 11.00
N ALA A 42 -10.30 3.63 10.58
CA ALA A 42 -9.68 4.71 11.33
C ALA A 42 -10.62 5.86 11.71
N PHE A 43 -11.70 6.07 10.96
CA PHE A 43 -12.69 7.11 11.24
C PHE A 43 -13.64 6.73 12.40
N PHE A 44 -13.57 5.50 12.90
CA PHE A 44 -14.39 5.00 14.00
C PHE A 44 -13.50 4.72 15.22
N HIS A 45 -13.68 5.52 16.27
CA HIS A 45 -12.91 5.43 17.53
C HIS A 45 -12.91 4.01 18.14
N ASN A 46 -14.04 3.29 18.03
CA ASN A 46 -14.20 1.94 18.58
C ASN A 46 -13.51 0.84 17.74
N LEU A 47 -13.04 1.15 16.52
CA LEU A 47 -12.43 0.19 15.60
C LEU A 47 -10.90 0.36 15.48
N HIS A 48 -10.29 1.11 16.40
CA HIS A 48 -8.85 1.38 16.40
C HIS A 48 -7.99 0.11 16.39
N LEU A 49 -8.41 -0.97 17.07
CA LEU A 49 -7.73 -2.28 17.01
C LEU A 49 -7.63 -2.82 15.58
N ILE A 50 -8.75 -2.81 14.85
CA ILE A 50 -8.79 -3.26 13.46
C ILE A 50 -7.94 -2.33 12.60
N SER A 51 -8.11 -1.02 12.76
CA SER A 51 -7.36 0.01 12.03
C SER A 51 -5.85 -0.14 12.21
N SER A 52 -5.38 -0.35 13.44
CA SER A 52 -3.98 -0.53 13.76
C SER A 52 -3.42 -1.85 13.23
N TRP A 53 -4.10 -2.98 13.42
CA TRP A 53 -3.59 -4.27 12.93
C TRP A 53 -3.60 -4.37 11.41
N THR A 54 -4.69 -3.97 10.77
CA THR A 54 -4.78 -3.96 9.30
C THR A 54 -3.83 -2.94 8.70
N GLY A 55 -3.66 -1.78 9.33
CA GLY A 55 -2.68 -0.78 8.93
C GLY A 55 -1.24 -1.29 9.04
N LEU A 56 -0.88 -1.95 10.15
CA LEU A 56 0.45 -2.53 10.34
C LEU A 56 0.74 -3.63 9.31
N LEU A 57 -0.18 -4.58 9.14
CA LEU A 57 -0.03 -5.65 8.14
C LEU A 57 0.00 -5.09 6.71
N GLY A 58 -0.80 -4.06 6.43
CA GLY A 58 -0.79 -3.33 5.17
C GLY A 58 0.55 -2.66 4.89
N ILE A 59 1.16 -2.04 5.90
CA ILE A 59 2.51 -1.45 5.80
C ILE A 59 3.55 -2.52 5.50
N LEU A 60 3.54 -3.64 6.24
CA LEU A 60 4.51 -4.72 6.07
C LEU A 60 4.42 -5.37 4.69
N THR A 61 3.19 -5.74 4.28
CA THR A 61 2.95 -6.34 2.96
C THR A 61 3.25 -5.36 1.83
N GLY A 62 2.89 -4.08 1.98
CA GLY A 62 3.13 -3.05 1.00
C GLY A 62 4.61 -2.74 0.82
N ALA A 63 5.34 -2.62 1.93
CA ALA A 63 6.78 -2.39 1.92
C ALA A 63 7.51 -3.57 1.26
N TYR A 64 7.14 -4.82 1.61
CA TYR A 64 7.70 -6.00 0.95
C TYR A 64 7.36 -6.03 -0.55
N GLY A 65 6.11 -5.72 -0.92
CA GLY A 65 5.67 -5.63 -2.30
C GLY A 65 6.49 -4.67 -3.14
N GLN A 66 6.92 -3.52 -2.58
CA GLN A 66 7.78 -2.57 -3.29
C GLN A 66 9.11 -3.18 -3.72
N PHE A 67 9.71 -4.05 -2.91
CA PHE A 67 11.00 -4.69 -3.22
C PHE A 67 10.89 -5.81 -4.27
N VAL A 68 9.73 -6.46 -4.39
CA VAL A 68 9.51 -7.60 -5.29
C VAL A 68 8.83 -7.20 -6.60
N SER A 69 8.23 -6.01 -6.66
CA SER A 69 7.48 -5.52 -7.82
C SER A 69 8.34 -5.36 -9.06
N VAL A 70 7.82 -5.85 -10.18
CA VAL A 70 8.50 -5.85 -11.48
C VAL A 70 8.03 -4.65 -12.30
N THR A 71 6.73 -4.36 -12.27
CA THR A 71 6.12 -3.32 -13.12
C THR A 71 5.88 -2.01 -12.38
N THR A 72 5.82 -0.91 -13.13
CA THR A 72 5.48 0.41 -12.57
C THR A 72 4.06 0.44 -12.03
N ARG A 73 3.12 -0.24 -12.73
CA ARG A 73 1.72 -0.37 -12.30
C ARG A 73 1.62 -0.98 -10.91
N GLU A 74 2.34 -2.08 -10.65
CA GLU A 74 2.35 -2.75 -9.35
C GLU A 74 2.83 -1.80 -8.24
N ARG A 75 3.99 -1.17 -8.48
CA ARG A 75 4.60 -0.24 -7.52
C ARG A 75 3.69 0.93 -7.19
N PHE A 76 3.07 1.52 -8.21
CA PHE A 76 2.18 2.65 -8.04
C PHE A 76 0.96 2.29 -7.19
N ALA A 77 0.28 1.19 -7.50
CA ALA A 77 -0.85 0.72 -6.72
C ALA A 77 -0.46 0.33 -5.28
N LEU A 78 0.70 -0.30 -5.09
CA LEU A 78 1.23 -0.61 -3.77
C LEU A 78 1.52 0.65 -2.94
N ILE A 79 2.02 1.74 -3.56
CA ILE A 79 2.22 3.02 -2.85
C ILE A 79 0.89 3.58 -2.35
N ILE A 80 -0.17 3.50 -3.15
CA ILE A 80 -1.51 3.94 -2.75
C ILE A 80 -1.99 3.13 -1.54
N GLY A 81 -1.90 1.80 -1.62
CA GLY A 81 -2.27 0.92 -0.51
C GLY A 81 -1.44 1.17 0.75
N LEU A 82 -0.13 1.39 0.59
CA LEU A 82 0.79 1.71 1.67
C LEU A 82 0.42 3.04 2.34
N GLY A 83 0.07 4.06 1.57
CA GLY A 83 -0.38 5.35 2.08
C GLY A 83 -1.68 5.22 2.88
N ALA A 84 -2.66 4.49 2.36
CA ALA A 84 -3.91 4.21 3.07
C ALA A 84 -3.68 3.43 4.38
N ALA A 85 -2.82 2.40 4.34
CA ALA A 85 -2.43 1.63 5.51
C ALA A 85 -1.70 2.48 6.56
N ALA A 86 -0.82 3.38 6.13
CA ALA A 86 -0.08 4.29 7.01
C ALA A 86 -1.01 5.27 7.73
N ILE A 87 -1.97 5.88 7.02
CA ILE A 87 -2.97 6.77 7.62
C ILE A 87 -3.83 5.99 8.61
N GLY A 88 -4.33 4.82 8.21
CA GLY A 88 -5.16 3.98 9.07
C GLY A 88 -4.43 3.51 10.32
N PHE A 89 -3.18 3.09 10.18
CA PHE A 89 -2.32 2.71 11.29
C PHE A 89 -2.09 3.88 12.25
N PHE A 90 -1.68 5.04 11.73
CA PHE A 90 -1.39 6.23 12.54
C PHE A 90 -2.59 6.67 13.35
N LEU A 91 -3.76 6.76 12.72
CA LEU A 91 -5.00 7.11 13.40
C LEU A 91 -5.41 6.02 14.40
N GLY A 92 -5.34 4.73 14.05
CA GLY A 92 -5.62 3.65 15.01
C GLY A 92 -4.71 3.72 16.24
N MET A 93 -3.42 4.02 16.03
CA MET A 93 -2.46 4.21 17.12
C MET A 93 -2.85 5.39 18.02
N ALA A 94 -3.32 6.50 17.44
CA ALA A 94 -3.78 7.66 18.20
C ALA A 94 -5.04 7.41 19.04
N HIS A 95 -5.89 6.44 18.66
CA HIS A 95 -7.16 6.15 19.33
C HIS A 95 -7.10 5.02 20.37
N GLY A 96 -5.95 4.41 20.62
CA GLY A 96 -5.82 3.34 21.64
C GLY A 96 -4.74 2.29 21.35
N GLY A 97 -4.12 2.35 20.16
CA GLY A 97 -3.01 1.46 19.83
C GLY A 97 -3.41 0.02 19.49
N LEU A 98 -2.41 -0.82 19.26
CA LEU A 98 -2.57 -2.22 18.86
C LEU A 98 -3.25 -3.13 19.89
N PHE A 99 -3.41 -2.65 21.13
CA PHE A 99 -3.87 -3.44 22.27
C PHE A 99 -5.00 -2.76 23.07
N GLY A 100 -5.55 -1.64 22.57
CA GLY A 100 -6.67 -0.95 23.21
C GLY A 100 -6.42 -0.53 24.66
N GLY A 101 -5.18 -0.12 24.97
CA GLY A 101 -4.76 0.25 26.32
C GLY A 101 -4.51 -0.91 27.29
N TRP A 102 -4.62 -2.18 26.88
CA TRP A 102 -4.39 -3.32 27.80
C TRP A 102 -2.93 -3.53 28.21
N LEU A 103 -1.98 -2.97 27.45
CA LEU A 103 -0.55 -2.98 27.76
C LEU A 103 -0.04 -1.65 28.36
N GLY A 104 -0.94 -0.75 28.78
CA GLY A 104 -0.62 0.59 29.31
C GLY A 104 -1.31 0.88 30.64
#